data_AF-A0A143YXX0-F1
#
_entry.id   AF-A0A143YXX0-F1
#
_cell.length_a   1.000
_cell.length_b   1.000
_cell.length_c   1.000
_cell.angle_alpha   90.00
_cell.angle_beta   90.00
_cell.angle_gamma   90.00
#
_symmetry.space_group_name_H-M   'P 1'
#
loop_
_entity.id
_entity.type
_entity.pdbx_description
1 polymer ?
#
loop_
_entity_poly.entity_id
_entity_poly.type
_entity_poly.pdbx_seq_one_letter_code
_entity_poly.pdbx_strand_id
1 'polypeptide(L)'
;MKPINIKKMTIDSAMPIGLLLLMSYGLVGQVIHEWIGVGMFILFIWHHILNSNWSKSLFRGRYNAYRLAQTALVSAMLLCTVGLMVSGIVLSRHVFSFLPINGGRQLARTIHLLCAYWGFVLMSVHLGFHWNRMMGMMRRRKKKESSVSAKLLRSLTAVFVAYGVYAFIFREIGTYMLLQSQFVYFDFEEPLMLFFLDYVAIMGLFIYIGHYAEVLLRGRKKKARS
;
A
#
# COMPACT_ATOMS: atom_id res chain seq x y z
N MET A 1 21.18 -7.82 -13.78
CA MET A 1 20.96 -6.86 -12.67
C MET A 1 21.80 -7.33 -11.49
N LYS A 2 22.39 -6.42 -10.68
CA LYS A 2 23.14 -6.84 -9.48
C LYS A 2 22.23 -7.62 -8.52
N PRO A 3 22.71 -8.68 -7.84
CA PRO A 3 21.88 -9.54 -6.99
C PRO A 3 21.17 -8.77 -5.86
N ILE A 4 21.81 -7.73 -5.32
CA ILE A 4 21.21 -6.87 -4.29
C ILE A 4 19.96 -6.11 -4.78
N ASN A 5 19.90 -5.75 -6.06
CA ASN A 5 18.74 -5.05 -6.63
C ASN A 5 17.55 -6.00 -6.86
N ILE A 6 17.83 -7.28 -7.14
CA ILE A 6 16.80 -8.31 -7.26
C ILE A 6 16.14 -8.53 -5.89
N LYS A 7 16.94 -8.72 -4.83
CA LYS A 7 16.42 -8.87 -3.46
C LYS A 7 15.52 -7.70 -3.03
N LYS A 8 15.94 -6.46 -3.31
CA LYS A 8 15.12 -5.26 -3.06
C LYS A 8 13.78 -5.32 -3.78
N MET A 9 13.80 -5.57 -5.09
CA MET A 9 12.56 -5.64 -5.87
C MET A 9 11.62 -6.75 -5.39
N THR A 10 12.16 -7.91 -5.01
CA THR A 10 11.35 -9.01 -4.46
C THR A 10 10.67 -8.59 -3.16
N ILE A 11 11.42 -8.02 -2.21
CA ILE A 11 10.85 -7.55 -0.94
C ILE A 11 9.83 -6.45 -1.19
N ASP A 12 10.18 -5.44 -1.99
CA ASP A 12 9.30 -4.31 -2.30
C ASP A 12 8.00 -4.75 -2.99
N SER A 13 8.03 -5.84 -3.77
CA SER A 13 6.84 -6.40 -4.41
C SER A 13 6.04 -7.32 -3.49
N ALA A 14 6.69 -8.01 -2.56
CA ALA A 14 6.04 -8.90 -1.60
C ALA A 14 5.20 -8.11 -0.57
N MET A 15 5.63 -6.91 -0.20
CA MET A 15 4.94 -6.10 0.81
C MET A 15 3.50 -5.71 0.44
N PRO A 16 3.20 -5.17 -0.76
CA PRO A 16 1.81 -4.92 -1.18
C PRO A 16 0.94 -6.18 -1.25
N ILE A 17 1.53 -7.31 -1.65
CA ILE A 17 0.82 -8.60 -1.70
C ILE A 17 0.46 -9.05 -0.29
N GLY A 18 1.41 -9.00 0.65
CA GLY A 18 1.18 -9.31 2.06
C GLY A 18 0.12 -8.41 2.67
N LEU A 19 0.12 -7.12 2.33
CA LEU A 19 -0.90 -6.16 2.78
C LEU A 19 -2.30 -6.54 2.30
N LEU A 20 -2.47 -6.93 1.04
CA LEU A 20 -3.76 -7.39 0.53
C LEU A 20 -4.25 -8.62 1.30
N LEU A 21 -3.38 -9.61 1.55
CA LEU A 21 -3.72 -10.78 2.35
C LEU A 21 -4.13 -10.39 3.78
N LEU A 22 -3.42 -9.43 4.39
CA LEU A 22 -3.76 -8.93 5.73
C LEU A 22 -5.13 -8.25 5.79
N MET A 23 -5.60 -7.61 4.71
CA MET A 23 -6.95 -7.02 4.67
C MET A 23 -8.07 -8.08 4.78
N SER A 24 -7.79 -9.34 4.45
CA SER A 24 -8.77 -10.44 4.47
C SER A 24 -8.89 -11.15 5.83
N TYR A 25 -8.70 -10.43 6.95
CA TYR A 25 -8.71 -10.98 8.32
C TYR A 25 -9.86 -11.97 8.59
N GLY A 26 -11.11 -11.56 8.30
CA GLY A 26 -12.28 -12.39 8.54
C GLY A 26 -12.30 -13.69 7.72
N LEU A 27 -11.70 -13.69 6.53
CA LEU A 27 -11.77 -14.80 5.58
C LEU A 27 -10.58 -15.78 5.71
N VAL A 28 -9.41 -15.27 6.08
CA VAL A 28 -8.16 -16.07 6.22
C VAL A 28 -8.00 -16.62 7.65
N GLY A 29 -8.74 -16.07 8.60
CA GLY A 29 -8.73 -16.53 9.99
C GLY A 29 -7.57 -15.97 10.80
N GLN A 30 -7.77 -15.95 12.12
CA GLN A 30 -6.91 -15.20 13.04
C GLN A 30 -5.46 -15.70 13.05
N VAL A 31 -5.23 -17.02 13.11
CA VAL A 31 -3.89 -17.60 13.19
C VAL A 31 -3.05 -17.23 11.97
N ILE A 32 -3.62 -17.39 10.78
CA ILE A 32 -2.92 -17.11 9.53
C ILE A 32 -2.65 -15.61 9.41
N HIS A 33 -3.62 -14.76 9.76
CA HIS A 33 -3.41 -13.30 9.77
C HIS A 33 -2.25 -12.88 10.70
N GLU A 34 -2.17 -13.44 11.90
CA GLU A 34 -1.06 -13.14 12.83
C GLU A 34 0.31 -13.55 12.24
N TRP A 35 0.41 -14.74 11.62
CA TRP A 35 1.66 -15.19 10.99
C TRP A 35 2.05 -14.37 9.76
N ILE A 36 1.09 -14.02 8.91
CA ILE A 36 1.34 -13.09 7.78
C ILE A 36 1.82 -11.75 8.33
N GLY A 37 1.24 -11.27 9.43
CA GLY A 37 1.65 -10.03 10.10
C GLY A 37 3.11 -10.06 10.56
N VAL A 38 3.56 -11.17 11.14
CA VAL A 38 4.98 -11.35 11.51
C VAL A 38 5.88 -11.37 10.28
N GLY A 39 5.49 -12.09 9.22
CA GLY A 39 6.22 -12.08 7.95
C GLY A 39 6.33 -10.67 7.35
N MET A 40 5.23 -9.93 7.38
CA MET A 40 5.15 -8.54 6.92
C MET A 40 6.08 -7.62 7.73
N PHE A 41 6.17 -7.82 9.05
CA PHE A 41 7.11 -7.08 9.90
C PHE A 41 8.58 -7.38 9.55
N ILE A 42 8.93 -8.66 9.34
CA ILE A 42 10.29 -9.04 8.92
C ILE A 42 10.65 -8.42 7.57
N LEU A 43 9.72 -8.46 6.60
CA LEU A 43 9.90 -7.82 5.29
C LEU A 43 10.12 -6.31 5.43
N PHE A 44 9.37 -5.66 6.31
CA PHE A 44 9.48 -4.22 6.56
C PHE A 44 10.84 -3.82 7.16
N ILE A 45 11.36 -4.60 8.11
CA ILE A 45 12.72 -4.42 8.66
C ILE A 45 13.75 -4.53 7.53
N TRP A 46 13.67 -5.58 6.74
CA TRP A 46 14.62 -5.78 5.64
C TRP A 46 14.53 -4.68 4.58
N HIS A 47 13.33 -4.23 4.25
CA HIS A 47 13.11 -3.10 3.36
C HIS A 47 13.86 -1.85 3.86
N HIS A 48 13.74 -1.53 5.15
CA HIS A 48 14.43 -0.37 5.74
C HIS A 48 15.94 -0.52 5.76
N ILE A 49 16.47 -1.70 6.11
CA ILE A 49 17.92 -1.95 6.11
C ILE A 49 18.49 -1.78 4.69
N LEU A 50 17.85 -2.42 3.71
CA LEU A 50 18.28 -2.37 2.31
C LEU A 50 18.14 -0.97 1.71
N ASN A 51 17.18 -0.17 2.17
CA ASN A 51 16.91 1.17 1.67
C ASN A 51 17.38 2.30 2.61
N SER A 52 18.30 2.00 3.53
CA SER A 52 18.85 2.95 4.53
C SER A 52 19.45 4.23 3.95
N ASN A 53 19.89 4.21 2.69
CA ASN A 53 20.36 5.40 1.98
C ASN A 53 19.26 6.48 1.84
N TRP A 54 17.99 6.10 1.75
CA TRP A 54 16.89 7.06 1.72
C TRP A 54 16.80 7.83 3.05
N SER A 55 16.88 7.11 4.18
CA SER A 55 16.89 7.72 5.52
C SER A 55 18.08 8.67 5.72
N LYS A 56 19.27 8.28 5.23
CA LYS A 56 20.47 9.16 5.25
C LYS A 56 20.28 10.42 4.39
N SER A 57 19.52 10.31 3.30
CA SER A 57 19.25 11.44 2.41
C SER A 57 18.25 12.44 2.99
N LEU A 58 17.44 12.05 3.99
CA LEU A 58 16.40 12.90 4.60
C LEU A 58 16.98 14.23 5.11
N PHE A 59 18.18 14.19 5.68
CA PHE A 59 18.87 15.35 6.24
C PHE A 59 19.73 16.13 5.23
N ARG A 60 19.67 15.79 3.93
CA ARG A 60 20.56 16.36 2.90
C ARG A 60 19.79 16.96 1.73
N GLY A 61 20.21 18.14 1.27
CA GLY A 61 19.70 18.80 0.06
C GLY A 61 18.39 19.58 0.25
N ARG A 62 17.97 20.33 -0.78
CA ARG A 62 16.78 21.19 -0.73
C ARG A 62 15.48 20.38 -0.84
N TYR A 63 14.42 20.84 -0.19
CA TYR A 63 13.07 20.29 -0.26
C TYR A 63 12.25 21.05 -1.30
N ASN A 64 11.81 20.36 -2.35
CA ASN A 64 10.79 20.86 -3.27
C ASN A 64 9.44 20.21 -2.95
N ALA A 65 8.36 20.69 -3.56
CA ALA A 65 6.99 20.19 -3.31
C ALA A 65 6.88 18.67 -3.44
N TYR A 66 7.45 18.10 -4.51
CA TYR A 66 7.49 16.64 -4.70
C TYR A 66 8.21 15.90 -3.56
N ARG A 67 9.38 16.39 -3.14
CA ARG A 67 10.17 15.77 -2.07
C ARG A 67 9.45 15.86 -0.73
N LEU A 68 8.82 17.00 -0.43
CA LEU A 68 8.04 17.19 0.79
C LEU A 68 6.86 16.22 0.84
N ALA A 69 6.09 16.11 -0.25
CA ALA A 69 4.97 15.18 -0.34
C ALA A 69 5.41 13.72 -0.21
N GLN A 70 6.52 13.33 -0.87
CA GLN A 70 7.06 11.98 -0.75
C GLN A 70 7.54 11.69 0.69
N THR A 71 8.20 12.63 1.34
CA THR A 71 8.63 12.47 2.74
C THR A 71 7.41 12.35 3.67
N ALA A 72 6.42 13.22 3.54
CA ALA A 72 5.20 13.17 4.34
C ALA A 72 4.45 11.84 4.17
N LEU A 73 4.32 11.35 2.93
CA LEU A 73 3.69 10.07 2.62
C LEU A 73 4.42 8.91 3.30
N VAL A 74 5.74 8.82 3.16
CA VAL A 74 6.53 7.74 3.76
C VAL A 74 6.53 7.83 5.29
N SER A 75 6.57 9.03 5.86
CA SER A 75 6.44 9.22 7.32
C SER A 75 5.08 8.77 7.84
N ALA A 76 3.98 9.11 7.16
CA ALA A 76 2.65 8.65 7.53
C ALA A 76 2.52 7.12 7.41
N MET A 77 3.10 6.52 6.37
CA MET A 77 3.15 5.06 6.23
C MET A 77 3.96 4.41 7.36
N LEU A 78 5.11 4.97 7.72
CA LEU A 78 5.93 4.47 8.82
C LEU A 78 5.14 4.49 10.14
N LEU A 79 4.41 5.57 10.42
CA LEU A 79 3.53 5.67 11.58
C LEU A 79 2.43 4.59 11.56
N CYS A 80 1.78 4.38 10.41
CA CYS A 80 0.77 3.32 10.27
C CYS A 80 1.38 1.93 10.49
N THR A 81 2.56 1.64 9.94
CA THR A 81 3.21 0.35 10.12
C THR A 81 3.59 0.10 11.58
N VAL A 82 4.17 1.09 12.27
CA VAL A 82 4.46 1.00 13.70
C VAL A 82 3.17 0.79 14.50
N GLY A 83 2.11 1.55 14.18
CA GLY A 83 0.80 1.39 14.79
C GLY A 83 0.23 -0.02 14.62
N LEU A 84 0.29 -0.58 13.40
CA LEU A 84 -0.14 -1.95 13.08
C LEU A 84 0.64 -3.00 13.87
N MET A 85 1.96 -2.83 13.99
CA MET A 85 2.80 -3.78 14.72
C MET A 85 2.53 -3.75 16.21
N VAL A 86 2.54 -2.57 16.82
CA VAL A 86 2.30 -2.41 18.27
C VAL A 86 0.91 -2.90 18.63
N SER A 87 -0.11 -2.46 17.88
CA SER A 87 -1.48 -2.91 18.12
C SER A 87 -1.68 -4.40 17.83
N GLY A 88 -1.03 -4.94 16.78
CA GLY A 88 -1.08 -6.36 16.42
C GLY A 88 -0.49 -7.25 17.50
N ILE A 89 0.63 -6.86 18.12
CA ILE A 89 1.22 -7.56 19.27
C ILE A 89 0.25 -7.58 20.45
N VAL A 90 -0.40 -6.45 20.76
CA VAL A 90 -1.38 -6.35 21.86
C VAL A 90 -2.65 -7.19 21.59
N LEU A 91 -3.06 -7.31 20.32
CA LEU A 91 -4.27 -8.05 19.91
C LEU A 91 -4.03 -9.54 19.69
N SER A 92 -2.77 -9.94 19.45
CA SER A 92 -2.40 -11.33 19.16
C SER A 92 -2.87 -12.28 20.27
N ARG A 93 -3.42 -13.42 19.85
CA ARG A 93 -3.82 -14.50 20.77
C ARG A 93 -3.00 -15.76 20.59
N HIS A 94 -2.23 -15.87 19.50
CA HIS A 94 -1.51 -17.08 19.15
C HIS A 94 -0.01 -16.82 19.17
N VAL A 95 0.47 -15.93 18.30
CA VAL A 95 1.91 -15.75 18.06
C VAL A 95 2.62 -15.07 19.22
N PHE A 96 1.98 -14.09 19.87
CA PHE A 96 2.53 -13.36 21.01
C PHE A 96 1.81 -13.67 22.33
N SER A 97 1.16 -14.83 22.42
CA SER A 97 0.42 -15.28 23.61
C SER A 97 1.27 -15.37 24.89
N PHE A 98 2.59 -15.49 24.75
CA PHE A 98 3.55 -15.53 25.85
C PHE A 98 3.77 -14.17 26.54
N LEU A 99 3.31 -13.05 25.96
CA LEU A 99 3.44 -11.72 26.55
C LEU A 99 2.27 -11.44 27.51
N PRO A 100 2.51 -11.04 28.78
CA PRO A 100 1.46 -10.81 29.76
C PRO A 100 0.75 -9.45 29.57
N ILE A 101 0.08 -9.26 28.44
CA ILE A 101 -0.60 -8.01 28.08
C ILE A 101 -2.07 -8.08 28.51
N ASN A 102 -2.40 -7.43 29.62
CA ASN A 102 -3.74 -7.51 30.26
C ASN A 102 -4.64 -6.30 29.99
N GLY A 103 -4.19 -5.28 29.26
CA GLY A 103 -4.92 -4.01 29.07
C GLY A 103 -4.76 -3.40 27.68
N GLY A 104 -5.56 -2.36 27.38
CA GLY A 104 -5.42 -1.56 26.16
C GLY A 104 -5.95 -2.19 24.87
N ARG A 105 -6.59 -3.37 24.93
CA ARG A 105 -7.09 -4.08 23.73
C ARG A 105 -8.08 -3.27 22.89
N GLN A 106 -8.98 -2.50 23.49
CA GLN A 106 -9.92 -1.67 22.74
C GLN A 106 -9.21 -0.55 21.97
N LEU A 107 -8.27 0.12 22.63
CA LEU A 107 -7.44 1.14 21.99
C LEU A 107 -6.58 0.52 20.89
N ALA A 108 -5.94 -0.62 21.15
CA ALA A 108 -5.16 -1.36 20.17
C ALA A 108 -6.01 -1.73 18.96
N ARG A 109 -7.25 -2.22 19.14
CA ARG A 109 -8.18 -2.50 18.04
C ARG A 109 -8.46 -1.26 17.19
N THR A 110 -8.71 -0.13 17.84
CA THR A 110 -8.99 1.14 17.15
C THR A 110 -7.77 1.62 16.34
N ILE A 111 -6.59 1.58 16.95
CA ILE A 111 -5.32 1.92 16.29
C ILE A 111 -5.06 0.96 15.12
N HIS A 112 -5.24 -0.35 15.34
CA HIS A 112 -5.02 -1.38 14.31
C HIS A 112 -5.92 -1.14 13.10
N LEU A 113 -7.20 -0.87 13.34
CA LEU A 113 -8.18 -0.56 12.31
C LEU A 113 -7.78 0.69 11.52
N LEU A 114 -7.54 1.80 12.23
CA LEU A 114 -7.16 3.08 11.62
C LEU A 114 -5.90 2.93 10.77
N CYS A 115 -4.86 2.31 11.33
CA CYS A 115 -3.58 2.11 10.64
C CYS A 115 -3.68 1.09 9.49
N ALA A 116 -4.57 0.10 9.56
CA ALA A 116 -4.77 -0.86 8.47
C ALA A 116 -5.32 -0.16 7.22
N TYR A 117 -6.42 0.59 7.37
CA TYR A 117 -7.07 1.24 6.24
C TYR A 117 -6.28 2.45 5.70
N TRP A 118 -5.71 3.29 6.59
CA TRP A 118 -4.80 4.33 6.13
C TRP A 118 -3.52 3.75 5.53
N GLY A 119 -2.94 2.73 6.15
CA GLY A 119 -1.75 2.04 5.63
C GLY A 119 -1.99 1.48 4.23
N PHE A 120 -3.14 0.87 3.98
CA PHE A 120 -3.57 0.39 2.67
C PHE A 120 -3.66 1.50 1.61
N VAL A 121 -4.33 2.60 1.92
CA VAL A 121 -4.46 3.74 1.00
C VAL A 121 -3.11 4.41 0.75
N LEU A 122 -2.33 4.69 1.80
CA LEU A 122 -1.03 5.34 1.68
C LEU A 122 -0.03 4.48 0.90
N MET A 123 -0.01 3.15 1.12
CA MET A 123 0.80 2.22 0.32
C MET A 123 0.40 2.26 -1.17
N SER A 124 -0.90 2.29 -1.46
CA SER A 124 -1.40 2.39 -2.83
C SER A 124 -0.95 3.68 -3.52
N VAL A 125 -1.05 4.82 -2.83
CA VAL A 125 -0.55 6.11 -3.32
C VAL A 125 0.98 6.07 -3.51
N HIS A 126 1.71 5.44 -2.59
CA HIS A 126 3.17 5.28 -2.67
C HIS A 126 3.60 4.49 -3.92
N LEU A 127 2.91 3.40 -4.23
CA LEU A 127 3.11 2.67 -5.49
C LEU A 127 2.83 3.56 -6.71
N GLY A 128 1.80 4.41 -6.64
CA GLY A 128 1.49 5.43 -7.65
C GLY A 128 2.65 6.41 -7.90
N PHE A 129 3.31 6.89 -6.84
CA PHE A 129 4.49 7.76 -6.95
C PHE A 129 5.69 7.10 -7.64
N HIS A 130 5.71 5.77 -7.69
CA HIS A 130 6.76 4.99 -8.35
C HIS A 130 6.33 4.43 -9.71
N TRP A 131 5.09 4.66 -10.13
CA TRP A 131 4.50 4.10 -11.36
C TRP A 131 5.30 4.40 -12.62
N ASN A 132 5.73 5.66 -12.80
CA ASN A 132 6.54 6.07 -13.96
C ASN A 132 7.86 5.28 -14.07
N ARG A 133 8.50 5.01 -12.93
CA ARG A 133 9.75 4.24 -12.88
C ARG A 133 9.50 2.77 -13.20
N MET A 134 8.42 2.19 -12.67
CA MET A 134 8.01 0.81 -12.95
C MET A 134 7.71 0.62 -14.45
N MET A 135 6.91 1.51 -15.04
CA MET A 135 6.60 1.48 -16.46
C MET A 135 7.83 1.71 -17.34
N GLY A 136 8.77 2.55 -16.92
CA GLY A 136 10.05 2.76 -17.60
C GLY A 136 10.90 1.48 -17.69
N MET A 137 10.87 0.62 -16.67
CA MET A 137 11.53 -0.68 -16.70
C MET A 137 10.84 -1.67 -17.63
N MET A 138 9.50 -1.66 -17.66
CA MET A 138 8.70 -2.56 -18.49
C MET A 138 8.76 -2.18 -19.99
N ARG A 139 8.76 -0.88 -20.32
CA ARG A 139 8.89 -0.38 -21.70
C ARG A 139 10.22 -0.74 -22.35
N ARG A 140 11.30 -0.88 -21.57
CA ARG A 140 12.59 -1.36 -22.10
C ARG A 140 12.55 -2.79 -22.64
N ARG A 141 11.47 -3.54 -22.37
CA ARG A 141 11.26 -4.92 -22.80
C ARG A 141 10.16 -5.10 -23.85
N LYS A 142 9.39 -4.06 -24.18
CA LYS A 142 8.27 -4.14 -25.14
C LYS A 142 8.56 -3.37 -26.43
N LYS A 143 8.13 -3.93 -27.57
CA LYS A 143 8.05 -3.21 -28.86
C LYS A 143 7.06 -2.04 -28.76
N LYS A 144 7.26 -1.02 -29.61
CA LYS A 144 6.45 0.20 -29.66
C LYS A 144 4.95 -0.15 -29.82
N GLU A 145 4.13 0.25 -28.85
CA GLU A 145 2.69 -0.01 -28.87
C GLU A 145 2.00 0.79 -29.99
N SER A 146 1.02 0.17 -30.66
CA SER A 146 0.20 0.83 -31.67
C SER A 146 -0.81 1.81 -31.03
N SER A 147 -1.27 2.81 -31.79
CA SER A 147 -2.25 3.80 -31.31
C SER A 147 -3.57 3.18 -30.83
N VAL A 148 -4.01 2.08 -31.46
CA VAL A 148 -5.23 1.35 -31.10
C VAL A 148 -5.05 0.61 -29.76
N SER A 149 -3.93 -0.07 -29.57
CA SER A 149 -3.59 -0.76 -28.33
C SER A 149 -3.52 0.21 -27.14
N ALA A 150 -2.94 1.40 -27.35
CA ALA A 150 -2.87 2.44 -26.33
C ALA A 150 -4.25 3.02 -25.94
N LYS A 151 -5.19 3.18 -26.90
CA LYS A 151 -6.56 3.62 -26.60
C LYS A 151 -7.30 2.57 -25.79
N LEU A 152 -7.24 1.30 -26.18
CA LEU A 152 -7.88 0.20 -25.47
C LEU A 152 -7.39 0.09 -24.02
N LEU A 153 -6.07 0.16 -23.81
CA LEU A 153 -5.48 0.13 -22.45
C LEU A 153 -5.97 1.28 -21.58
N ARG A 154 -6.16 2.48 -22.14
CA ARG A 154 -6.72 3.63 -21.39
C ARG A 154 -8.18 3.41 -21.04
N SER A 155 -8.98 2.90 -21.96
CA SER A 155 -10.39 2.57 -21.69
C SER A 155 -10.51 1.51 -20.58
N LEU A 156 -9.71 0.44 -20.65
CA LEU A 156 -9.66 -0.58 -19.59
C LEU A 156 -9.23 0.01 -18.25
N THR A 157 -8.23 0.90 -18.25
CA THR A 157 -7.81 1.60 -17.03
C THR A 157 -8.95 2.44 -16.46
N ALA A 158 -9.70 3.16 -17.30
CA ALA A 158 -10.82 3.99 -16.86
C ALA A 158 -11.94 3.16 -16.23
N VAL A 159 -12.30 2.02 -16.85
CA VAL A 159 -13.27 1.07 -16.29
C VAL A 159 -12.79 0.52 -14.96
N PHE A 160 -11.52 0.13 -14.87
CA PHE A 160 -10.94 -0.42 -13.65
C PHE A 160 -10.92 0.60 -12.50
N VAL A 161 -10.58 1.86 -12.80
CA VAL A 161 -10.63 2.96 -11.81
C VAL A 161 -12.06 3.25 -11.37
N ALA A 162 -13.04 3.27 -12.30
CA ALA A 162 -14.44 3.46 -11.97
C ALA A 162 -14.97 2.33 -11.07
N TYR A 163 -14.60 1.08 -11.36
CA TYR A 163 -14.89 -0.06 -10.49
C TYR A 163 -14.24 0.08 -9.11
N GLY A 164 -12.99 0.56 -9.04
CA GLY A 164 -12.32 0.86 -7.77
C GLY A 164 -13.07 1.91 -6.93
N VAL A 165 -13.68 2.92 -7.55
CA VAL A 165 -14.55 3.90 -6.85
C VAL A 165 -15.81 3.22 -6.31
N TYR A 166 -16.47 2.41 -7.13
CA TYR A 166 -17.62 1.62 -6.70
C TYR A 166 -17.28 0.73 -5.50
N ALA A 167 -16.21 -0.06 -5.61
CA ALA A 167 -15.76 -0.96 -4.54
C ALA A 167 -15.36 -0.21 -3.26
N PHE A 168 -14.74 0.97 -3.37
CA PHE A 168 -14.39 1.81 -2.22
C PHE A 168 -15.61 2.26 -1.42
N ILE A 169 -16.69 2.61 -2.13
CA ILE A 169 -17.96 3.02 -1.53
C ILE A 169 -18.69 1.80 -0.97
N PHE A 170 -18.82 0.73 -1.77
CA PHE A 170 -19.54 -0.50 -1.40
C PHE A 170 -18.93 -1.16 -0.16
N ARG A 171 -17.60 -1.16 -0.04
CA ARG A 171 -16.90 -1.69 1.15
C ARG A 171 -16.75 -0.68 2.28
N GLU A 172 -17.32 0.51 2.14
CA GLU A 172 -17.30 1.57 3.15
C GLU A 172 -15.89 1.90 3.67
N ILE A 173 -14.85 1.78 2.83
CA ILE A 173 -13.46 1.97 3.27
C ILE A 173 -13.24 3.34 3.94
N GLY A 174 -13.91 4.37 3.41
CA GLY A 174 -13.87 5.72 3.99
C GLY A 174 -14.41 5.81 5.41
N THR A 175 -15.41 5.01 5.78
CA THR A 175 -16.01 5.04 7.13
C THR A 175 -15.01 4.50 8.16
N TYR A 176 -14.26 3.44 7.81
CA TYR A 176 -13.22 2.88 8.67
C TYR A 176 -11.99 3.78 8.76
N MET A 177 -11.58 4.42 7.66
CA MET A 177 -10.48 5.39 7.65
C MET A 177 -10.76 6.59 8.57
N LEU A 178 -12.02 7.03 8.63
CA LEU A 178 -12.45 8.16 9.45
C LEU A 178 -12.98 7.74 10.82
N LEU A 179 -12.86 6.47 11.19
CA LEU A 179 -13.36 5.87 12.44
C LEU A 179 -14.85 6.14 12.70
N GLN A 180 -15.64 6.35 11.64
CA GLN A 180 -17.10 6.42 11.74
C GLN A 180 -17.70 5.07 12.13
N SER A 181 -17.03 3.97 11.76
CA SER A 181 -17.29 2.63 12.28
C SER A 181 -16.01 1.99 12.80
N GLN A 182 -16.11 1.29 13.93
CA GLN A 182 -15.02 0.50 14.53
C GLN A 182 -15.22 -1.02 14.35
N PHE A 183 -16.32 -1.42 13.70
CA PHE A 183 -16.72 -2.79 13.47
C PHE A 183 -16.76 -3.05 11.97
N VAL A 184 -15.75 -3.76 11.48
CA VAL A 184 -15.68 -4.18 10.06
C VAL A 184 -16.65 -5.32 9.84
N TYR A 185 -17.56 -5.14 8.88
CA TYR A 185 -18.42 -6.20 8.41
C TYR A 185 -17.63 -7.13 7.48
N PHE A 186 -17.69 -8.44 7.75
CA PHE A 186 -17.19 -9.48 6.87
C PHE A 186 -18.35 -10.39 6.50
N ASP A 187 -18.61 -10.53 5.21
CA ASP A 187 -19.47 -11.57 4.69
C ASP A 187 -18.63 -12.85 4.54
N PHE A 188 -18.85 -13.83 5.42
CA PHE A 188 -18.10 -15.07 5.42
C PHE A 188 -18.52 -16.02 4.28
N GLU A 189 -19.63 -15.74 3.60
CA GLU A 189 -20.07 -16.48 2.41
C GLU A 189 -19.50 -15.87 1.11
N GLU A 190 -18.89 -14.68 1.20
CA GLU A 190 -18.27 -14.02 0.04
C GLU A 190 -17.09 -14.86 -0.51
N PRO A 191 -17.07 -15.16 -1.83
CA PRO A 191 -15.91 -15.76 -2.46
C PRO A 191 -14.65 -14.89 -2.30
N LEU A 192 -13.57 -15.47 -1.77
CA LEU A 192 -12.26 -14.81 -1.60
C LEU A 192 -11.79 -14.05 -2.85
N MET A 193 -12.07 -14.57 -4.04
CA MET A 193 -11.68 -13.94 -5.30
C MET A 193 -12.38 -12.59 -5.53
N LEU A 194 -13.66 -12.47 -5.17
CA LEU A 194 -14.41 -11.21 -5.29
C LEU A 194 -13.91 -10.19 -4.27
N PHE A 195 -13.65 -10.65 -3.04
CA PHE A 195 -12.99 -9.83 -2.01
C PHE A 195 -11.68 -9.22 -2.52
N PHE A 196 -10.78 -10.05 -3.04
CA PHE A 196 -9.50 -9.56 -3.54
C PHE A 196 -9.65 -8.70 -4.80
N LEU A 197 -10.59 -8.99 -5.69
CA LEU A 197 -10.85 -8.17 -6.87
C LEU A 197 -11.16 -6.72 -6.48
N ASP A 198 -12.02 -6.53 -5.48
CA ASP A 198 -12.38 -5.21 -4.98
C ASP A 198 -11.19 -4.49 -4.35
N TYR A 199 -10.44 -5.15 -3.46
CA TYR A 199 -9.27 -4.54 -2.85
C TYR A 199 -8.18 -4.22 -3.88
N VAL A 200 -7.97 -5.06 -4.88
CA VAL A 200 -7.04 -4.79 -5.99
C VAL A 200 -7.51 -3.61 -6.84
N ALA A 201 -8.83 -3.48 -7.08
CA ALA A 201 -9.40 -2.33 -7.77
C ALA A 201 -9.26 -1.02 -6.99
N ILE A 202 -9.53 -1.04 -5.68
CA ILE A 202 -9.35 0.11 -4.79
C ILE A 202 -7.87 0.50 -4.74
N MET A 203 -6.96 -0.47 -4.61
CA MET A 203 -5.53 -0.21 -4.68
C MET A 203 -5.15 0.44 -6.02
N GLY A 204 -5.71 -0.06 -7.13
CA GLY A 204 -5.53 0.52 -8.46
C GLY A 204 -6.00 1.97 -8.59
N LEU A 205 -7.16 2.30 -8.00
CA LEU A 205 -7.67 3.67 -7.92
C LEU A 205 -6.67 4.60 -7.21
N PHE A 206 -6.16 4.21 -6.04
CA PHE A 206 -5.22 5.04 -5.29
C PHE A 206 -3.81 5.08 -5.91
N ILE A 207 -3.39 4.02 -6.62
CA ILE A 207 -2.20 4.04 -7.48
C ILE A 207 -2.38 5.09 -8.59
N TYR A 208 -3.54 5.11 -9.24
CA TYR A 208 -3.86 6.09 -10.27
C TYR A 208 -3.79 7.52 -9.70
N ILE A 209 -4.44 7.77 -8.57
CA ILE A 209 -4.39 9.08 -7.87
C ILE A 209 -2.95 9.47 -7.54
N GLY A 210 -2.17 8.55 -6.94
CA GLY A 210 -0.77 8.79 -6.60
C GLY A 210 0.11 9.10 -7.82
N HIS A 211 -0.10 8.40 -8.93
CA HIS A 211 0.62 8.64 -10.17
C HIS A 211 0.39 10.05 -10.71
N TYR A 212 -0.86 10.51 -10.78
CA TYR A 212 -1.16 11.86 -11.26
C TYR A 212 -0.72 12.95 -10.28
N ALA A 213 -0.78 12.69 -8.97
CA ALA A 213 -0.22 13.58 -7.96
C ALA A 213 1.30 13.73 -8.12
N GLU A 214 2.04 12.63 -8.39
CA GLU A 214 3.47 12.65 -8.69
C GLU A 214 3.79 13.56 -9.88
N VAL A 215 3.02 13.40 -10.98
CA VAL A 215 3.19 14.17 -12.22
C VAL A 215 2.91 15.66 -11.99
N LEU A 216 1.88 16.00 -11.21
CA LEU A 216 1.54 17.37 -10.87
C LEU A 216 2.64 18.04 -10.02
N LEU A 217 3.09 17.35 -8.96
CA LEU A 217 4.07 17.88 -7.99
C LEU A 217 5.48 18.04 -8.56
N ARG A 218 5.86 17.22 -9.55
CA ARG A 218 7.14 17.38 -10.25
C ARG A 218 7.14 18.54 -11.24
N GLY A 219 5.96 19.06 -11.60
CA GLY A 219 5.77 20.00 -12.69
C GLY A 219 6.07 19.36 -14.05
N ARG A 220 5.33 19.73 -15.10
CA ARG A 220 5.78 19.45 -16.47
C ARG A 220 7.09 20.21 -16.68
N LYS A 221 8.25 19.53 -16.67
CA LYS A 221 9.44 20.08 -17.33
C LYS A 221 9.01 20.38 -18.75
N LYS A 222 8.82 21.66 -19.10
CA LYS A 222 8.69 22.08 -20.50
C LYS A 222 9.87 21.44 -21.22
N LYS A 223 9.58 20.53 -22.13
CA LYS A 223 10.55 20.00 -23.07
C LYS A 223 11.00 21.24 -23.85
N ALA A 224 12.14 21.82 -23.50
CA ALA A 224 12.75 22.86 -24.32
C ALA A 224 12.98 22.21 -25.68
N ARG A 225 12.20 22.63 -26.67
CA ARG A 225 12.55 22.44 -28.08
C ARG A 225 13.77 23.34 -28.29
N SER A 226 14.95 22.74 -28.37
CA SER A 226 16.02 23.26 -29.24
C SER A 226 16.02 22.38 -30.48
#